data_AF-A0A6P1J4S6-F1
#
_entry.id   AF-A0A6P1J4S6-F1
#
_cell.length_a   1.000
_cell.length_b   1.000
_cell.length_c   1.000
_cell.angle_alpha   90.00
_cell.angle_beta   90.00
_cell.angle_gamma   90.00
#
_symmetry.space_group_name_H-M   'P 1'
#
loop_
_entity.id
_entity.type
_entity.pdbx_description
1 polymer ?
#
loop_
_entity_poly.entity_id
_entity_poly.type
_entity_poly.pdbx_seq_one_letter_code
_entity_poly.pdbx_strand_id
1 'polypeptide(L)'
;MSRPFLAPVLALALMLAMPGWAQPAEVFRWTDEYGQVVYGTWVPERYRANAVPANAPLPRGTSACEAKWHRYLASAACFDQYRVVGGGLKPEAYQYCTEVPRPDPCT
;
A
#
# COMPACT_ATOMS: atom_id res chain seq x y z
N MET A 1 -21.41 1.43 -52.02
CA MET A 1 -21.39 2.55 -51.04
C MET A 1 -21.08 1.95 -49.67
N SER A 2 -19.81 1.87 -49.30
CA SER A 2 -19.38 1.24 -48.05
C SER A 2 -18.54 2.28 -47.31
N ARG A 3 -19.07 2.82 -46.20
CA ARG A 3 -18.42 3.87 -45.39
C ARG A 3 -17.32 3.23 -44.52
N PRO A 4 -16.01 3.40 -44.80
CA PRO A 4 -14.96 2.76 -44.01
C PRO A 4 -14.53 3.58 -42.78
N PHE A 5 -15.09 4.78 -42.59
CA PHE A 5 -14.63 5.75 -41.58
C PHE A 5 -15.29 5.63 -40.19
N LEU A 6 -16.22 4.70 -39.98
CA LEU A 6 -16.89 4.53 -38.67
C LEU A 6 -16.04 3.74 -37.66
N ALA A 7 -15.18 2.82 -38.12
CA ALA A 7 -14.38 1.96 -37.25
C ALA A 7 -13.25 2.66 -36.44
N PRO A 8 -12.47 3.61 -36.98
CA PRO A 8 -11.34 4.19 -36.23
C PRO A 8 -11.78 5.20 -35.15
N VAL A 9 -12.91 5.89 -35.36
CA VAL A 9 -13.44 6.86 -34.38
C VAL A 9 -13.96 6.15 -33.13
N LEU A 10 -14.58 4.98 -33.28
CA LEU A 10 -15.07 4.19 -32.15
C LEU A 10 -13.91 3.61 -31.32
N ALA A 11 -12.80 3.22 -31.96
CA ALA A 11 -11.63 2.68 -31.28
C ALA A 11 -10.88 3.74 -30.43
N LEU A 12 -10.83 4.99 -30.88
CA LEU A 12 -10.18 6.09 -30.15
C LEU A 12 -10.99 6.52 -28.92
N ALA A 13 -12.33 6.49 -29.00
CA ALA A 13 -13.21 6.80 -27.86
C ALA A 13 -13.10 5.77 -26.72
N LEU A 14 -12.79 4.51 -27.03
CA LEU A 14 -12.68 3.44 -26.03
C LEU A 14 -11.39 3.52 -25.19
N MET A 15 -10.30 4.10 -25.73
CA MET A 15 -9.04 4.28 -24.99
C MET A 15 -9.06 5.45 -23.99
N LEU A 16 -9.90 6.46 -24.22
CA LEU A 16 -10.09 7.60 -23.30
C LEU A 16 -10.97 7.28 -22.09
N ALA A 17 -11.69 6.16 -22.13
CA ALA A 17 -12.60 5.72 -21.08
C ALA A 17 -11.98 4.71 -20.11
N MET A 18 -10.66 4.51 -20.13
CA MET A 18 -9.95 3.75 -19.10
C MET A 18 -9.56 4.70 -17.97
N PRO A 19 -10.34 4.81 -16.88
CA PRO A 19 -9.84 5.43 -15.67
C PRO A 19 -8.53 4.73 -15.31
N GLY A 20 -7.47 5.51 -15.10
CA GLY A 20 -6.23 4.98 -14.53
C GLY A 20 -6.55 4.48 -13.14
N TRP A 21 -6.78 3.18 -12.97
CA TRP A 21 -7.02 2.60 -11.67
C TRP A 21 -5.68 2.60 -10.92
N ALA A 22 -5.43 3.67 -10.17
CA ALA A 22 -4.38 3.66 -9.17
C ALA A 22 -4.76 2.60 -8.13
N GLN A 23 -4.03 1.48 -8.12
CA GLN A 23 -4.17 0.49 -7.07
C GLN A 23 -3.48 1.03 -5.82
N PRO A 24 -4.04 0.84 -4.62
CA PRO A 24 -3.30 1.09 -3.40
C PRO A 24 -2.04 0.21 -3.43
N ALA A 25 -0.87 0.79 -3.20
CA ALA A 25 0.34 -0.02 -3.16
C ALA A 25 0.24 -1.00 -1.98
N GLU A 26 0.46 -2.27 -2.28
CA GLU A 26 0.43 -3.32 -1.27
C GLU A 26 1.57 -3.11 -0.27
N VAL A 27 1.22 -3.11 1.02
CA VAL A 27 2.20 -3.02 2.10
C VAL A 27 2.61 -4.44 2.49
N PHE A 28 3.91 -4.66 2.61
CA PHE A 28 4.51 -5.90 3.07
C PHE A 28 5.10 -5.74 4.47
N ARG A 29 5.27 -6.89 5.14
CA ARG A 29 5.95 -7.04 6.43
C ARG A 29 7.05 -8.08 6.29
N TRP A 30 8.25 -7.77 6.76
CA TRP A 30 9.36 -8.72 6.82
C TRP A 30 10.18 -8.51 8.09
N THR A 31 11.03 -9.48 8.41
CA THR A 31 12.02 -9.35 9.50
C THR A 31 13.38 -9.05 8.88
N ASP A 32 14.04 -8.01 9.37
CA ASP A 32 15.39 -7.63 8.94
C ASP A 32 16.49 -8.45 9.63
N GLU A 33 17.76 -8.16 9.32
CA GLU A 33 18.95 -8.82 9.87
C GLU A 33 19.15 -8.56 11.37
N TYR A 34 18.51 -7.52 11.91
CA TYR A 34 18.54 -7.17 13.33
C TYR A 34 17.34 -7.78 14.09
N GLY A 35 16.54 -8.60 13.42
CA GLY A 35 15.34 -9.21 14.00
C GLY A 35 14.17 -8.23 14.14
N GLN A 36 14.25 -7.03 13.54
CA GLN A 36 13.18 -6.04 13.61
C GLN A 36 12.12 -6.32 12.55
N VAL A 37 10.85 -6.16 12.94
CA VAL A 37 9.72 -6.26 12.01
C VAL A 37 9.56 -4.92 11.29
N VAL A 38 9.73 -4.91 9.98
CA VAL A 38 9.66 -3.72 9.12
C VAL A 38 8.42 -3.80 8.23
N TYR A 39 7.88 -2.62 7.88
CA TYR A 39 6.77 -2.46 6.94
C TYR A 39 7.16 -1.54 5.79
N GLY A 40 6.67 -1.83 4.60
CA GLY A 40 6.90 -0.97 3.44
C GLY A 40 6.18 -1.45 2.20
N THR A 41 6.00 -0.56 1.23
CA THR A 41 5.46 -0.89 -0.10
C THR A 41 6.52 -1.46 -1.05
N TRP A 42 7.79 -1.37 -0.66
CA TRP A 42 8.92 -1.95 -1.37
C TRP A 42 9.75 -2.81 -0.44
N VAL A 43 9.93 -4.08 -0.82
CA VAL A 43 10.74 -5.06 -0.08
C VAL A 43 12.12 -5.19 -0.74
N PRO A 44 13.22 -4.94 -0.01
CA PRO A 44 14.56 -5.20 -0.54
C PRO A 44 14.73 -6.67 -0.97
N GLU A 45 15.47 -6.91 -2.06
CA GLU A 45 15.67 -8.24 -2.66
C GLU A 45 15.98 -9.33 -1.62
N ARG A 46 16.91 -9.02 -0.69
CA ARG A 46 17.38 -9.92 0.36
C ARG A 46 16.31 -10.39 1.35
N TYR A 47 15.16 -9.71 1.43
CA TYR A 47 14.03 -10.08 2.29
C TYR A 47 12.78 -10.53 1.53
N ARG A 48 12.84 -10.66 0.19
CA ARG A 48 11.64 -11.10 -0.56
C ARG A 48 11.17 -12.49 -0.16
N ALA A 49 12.09 -13.37 0.19
CA ALA A 49 11.76 -14.76 0.55
C ALA A 49 11.03 -14.88 1.90
N ASN A 50 11.18 -13.91 2.81
CA ASN A 50 10.52 -13.90 4.13
C ASN A 50 9.49 -12.77 4.29
N ALA A 51 9.25 -11.97 3.25
CA ALA A 51 8.21 -10.95 3.26
C ALA A 51 6.82 -11.59 3.08
N VAL A 52 5.86 -11.06 3.82
CA VAL A 52 4.44 -11.42 3.71
C VAL A 52 3.60 -10.16 3.56
N PRO A 53 2.40 -10.23 2.97
CA PRO A 53 1.46 -9.10 2.98
C PRO A 53 1.23 -8.60 4.41
N ALA A 54 1.18 -7.29 4.62
CA ALA A 54 1.04 -6.72 5.97
C ALA A 54 -0.31 -7.05 6.63
N ASN A 55 -1.33 -7.34 5.82
CA ASN A 55 -2.63 -7.83 6.26
C ASN A 55 -2.67 -9.34 6.53
N ALA A 56 -1.59 -10.07 6.27
CA ALA A 56 -1.49 -11.48 6.60
C ALA A 56 -1.57 -11.68 8.13
N PRO A 57 -2.11 -12.83 8.59
CA PRO A 57 -2.19 -13.14 10.01
C PRO A 57 -0.88 -12.87 10.76
N LEU A 58 -1.01 -12.34 11.98
CA LEU A 58 0.13 -12.13 12.86
C LEU A 58 0.66 -13.48 13.37
N PRO A 59 1.94 -13.58 13.73
CA PRO A 59 2.48 -14.76 14.39
C PRO A 59 1.67 -15.19 15.60
N ARG A 60 1.70 -16.49 15.91
CA ARG A 60 1.09 -16.99 17.15
C ARG A 60 1.78 -16.37 18.35
N GLY A 61 1.00 -16.00 19.36
CA GLY A 61 1.51 -15.37 20.58
C GLY A 61 1.60 -13.84 20.52
N THR A 62 1.33 -13.21 19.36
CA THR A 62 1.21 -11.75 19.29
C THR A 62 0.07 -11.27 20.19
N SER A 63 0.41 -10.43 21.15
CA SER A 63 -0.51 -9.83 22.10
C SER A 63 -1.46 -8.84 21.42
N ALA A 64 -2.55 -8.49 22.11
CA ALA A 64 -3.47 -7.47 21.63
C ALA A 64 -2.81 -6.08 21.50
N CYS A 65 -1.84 -5.75 22.36
CA CYS A 65 -1.10 -4.50 22.26
C CYS A 65 -0.23 -4.48 21.00
N GLU A 66 0.58 -5.52 20.80
CA GLU A 66 1.40 -5.66 19.60
C GLU A 66 0.54 -5.62 18.35
N ALA A 67 -0.61 -6.31 18.33
CA ALA A 67 -1.52 -6.28 17.19
C ALA A 67 -1.99 -4.88 16.81
N LYS A 68 -2.20 -3.97 17.78
CA LYS A 68 -2.51 -2.56 17.51
C LYS A 68 -1.31 -1.85 16.87
N TRP A 69 -0.11 -2.09 17.38
CA TRP A 69 1.13 -1.55 16.81
C TRP A 69 1.38 -2.07 15.39
N HIS A 70 1.15 -3.36 15.10
CA HIS A 70 1.24 -3.93 13.76
C HIS A 70 0.30 -3.20 12.78
N ARG A 71 -0.94 -2.90 13.18
CA ARG A 71 -1.91 -2.14 12.36
C ARG A 71 -1.46 -0.69 12.13
N TYR A 72 -1.00 -0.03 13.19
CA TYR A 72 -0.51 1.34 13.11
C TYR A 72 0.71 1.46 12.17
N LEU A 73 1.67 0.56 12.30
CA LEU A 73 2.89 0.55 11.48
C LEU A 73 2.59 0.23 10.02
N ALA A 74 1.69 -0.72 9.74
CA ALA A 74 1.23 -1.00 8.38
C ALA A 74 0.52 0.22 7.74
N SER A 75 -0.33 0.91 8.51
CA SER A 75 -0.95 2.18 8.09
C SER A 75 0.10 3.24 7.79
N ALA A 76 1.05 3.47 8.70
CA ALA A 76 2.11 4.46 8.53
C ALA A 76 2.93 4.20 7.26
N ALA A 77 3.31 2.94 7.01
CA ALA A 77 4.01 2.52 5.79
C ALA A 77 3.18 2.74 4.52
N CYS A 78 1.86 2.60 4.57
CA CYS A 78 0.98 2.97 3.46
C CYS A 78 1.07 4.47 3.16
N PHE A 79 1.02 5.32 4.19
CA PHE A 79 1.10 6.78 4.02
C PHE A 79 2.50 7.27 3.63
N ASP A 80 3.57 6.52 3.92
CA ASP A 80 4.96 6.92 3.61
C ASP A 80 5.17 7.24 2.13
N GLN A 81 4.55 6.48 1.22
CA GLN A 81 4.67 6.71 -0.22
C GLN A 81 4.01 8.02 -0.71
N TYR A 82 3.14 8.61 0.11
CA TYR A 82 2.41 9.83 -0.19
C TYR A 82 3.00 11.07 0.51
N ARG A 83 4.09 10.93 1.27
CA ARG A 83 4.78 12.08 1.88
C ARG A 83 5.41 12.95 0.81
N VAL A 84 5.22 14.27 0.94
CA VAL A 84 5.88 15.27 0.09
C VAL A 84 7.09 15.87 0.78
N VAL A 85 7.99 16.46 -0.01
CA VAL A 85 9.09 17.27 0.53
C VAL A 85 8.50 18.37 1.44
N GLY A 86 9.00 18.48 2.67
CA GLY A 86 8.46 19.39 3.69
C GLY A 86 7.50 18.74 4.70
N GLY A 87 7.23 17.44 4.59
CA GLY A 87 6.56 16.65 5.64
C GLY A 87 5.03 16.58 5.56
N GLY A 88 4.41 17.21 4.56
CA GLY A 88 2.98 17.04 4.28
C GLY A 88 2.65 15.68 3.67
N LEU A 89 1.36 15.34 3.64
CA LEU A 89 0.83 14.20 2.90
C LEU A 89 0.03 14.70 1.69
N LYS A 90 0.12 13.99 0.56
CA LYS A 90 -0.82 14.19 -0.54
C LYS A 90 -2.24 13.83 -0.07
N PRO A 91 -3.26 14.68 -0.31
CA PRO A 91 -4.62 14.42 0.16
C PRO A 91 -5.24 13.14 -0.43
N GLU A 92 -4.80 12.72 -1.62
CA GLU A 92 -5.23 11.47 -2.24
C GLU A 92 -4.83 10.24 -1.43
N ALA A 93 -3.84 10.33 -0.52
CA ALA A 93 -3.42 9.22 0.34
C ALA A 93 -4.60 8.62 1.11
N TYR A 94 -5.53 9.46 1.58
CA TYR A 94 -6.70 9.05 2.35
C TYR A 94 -7.74 8.27 1.52
N GLN A 95 -7.61 8.25 0.20
CA GLN A 95 -8.42 7.39 -0.67
C GLN A 95 -7.89 5.95 -0.71
N TYR A 96 -6.61 5.75 -0.40
CA TYR A 96 -5.91 4.47 -0.53
C TYR A 96 -5.47 3.86 0.81
N CYS A 97 -5.25 4.70 1.81
CA CYS A 97 -4.74 4.30 3.12
C CYS A 97 -5.77 4.64 4.20
N THR A 98 -5.93 3.72 5.15
CA THR A 98 -6.74 3.95 6.35
C THR A 98 -5.89 4.54 7.45
N GLU A 99 -6.25 5.71 7.96
CA GLU A 99 -5.60 6.27 9.15
C GLU A 99 -5.88 5.40 10.37
N VAL A 100 -4.80 4.96 11.03
CA VAL A 100 -4.87 4.24 12.30
C VAL A 100 -4.26 5.13 13.39
N PRO A 101 -4.99 5.42 14.48
CA PRO A 101 -4.43 6.17 15.61
C PRO A 101 -3.23 5.44 16.21
N ARG A 102 -2.21 6.20 16.63
CA ARG A 102 -1.07 5.63 17.35
C ARG A 102 -1.55 5.02 18.68
N PRO A 103 -1.26 3.73 18.93
CA PRO A 103 -1.64 3.09 20.18
C PRO A 103 -0.73 3.50 21.34
N ASP A 104 -1.18 3.24 22.57
CA ASP A 104 -0.36 3.38 23.77
C ASP A 104 0.84 2.40 23.75
N PRO A 105 1.95 2.72 24.45
CA PRO A 105 3.05 1.78 24.62
C PRO A 105 2.59 0.46 25.23
N CYS A 106 3.17 -0.65 24.79
CA CYS A 106 2.95 -1.93 25.44
C CYS A 106 3.63 -1.94 26.81
N THR A 107 2.89 -2.31 27.84
CA THR A 107 3.32 -2.40 29.24
C THR A 107 3.56 -3.84 29.66
#